data_AF-A0A6I9Z3Z3-F1
#
_entry.id   AF-A0A6I9Z3Z3-F1
#
_cell.length_a   1.000
_cell.length_b   1.000
_cell.length_c   1.000
_cell.angle_alpha   90.00
_cell.angle_beta   90.00
_cell.angle_gamma   90.00
#
_symmetry.space_group_name_H-M   'P 1'
#
loop_
_entity.id
_entity.type
_entity.pdbx_description
1 polymer ?
#
loop_
_entity_poly.entity_id
_entity_poly.type
_entity_poly.pdbx_seq_one_letter_code
_entity_poly.pdbx_strand_id
1 'polypeptide(L)'
;MRKSGFSMMIDTDFGVSVSYTGNQHVEIGVPARYQNVTCGLCGSLNGNQSDDFSTPNGSLVESVTLFAQSWQVKNFVDHCGDIQPPPTCPLAKLANYSSSEHCGILEKSPGPFAKCAQMVPVSSFMEVCLNDVCTSGGNRTVLCNLLHIYTERCQAANITVGQWREKTQCEVTCPENSHYEVCSTACPASCLDSTAPLFCSKPCREGCSCDKGYILSGGACVPLSHCGCTLNNQYYEVSNEEILTDSCSKKCFCRQPSHPMECQEHACRAQETCRVVDGVLGCHAEEVGNSWVFGDPHYVTFDGVAFDYEGTCTYTLSRYCGPLNKLPSFTVKVQNEHRTSLAASWIYQVEVEVYGQQIVMMADQYDKIQVNGLLVNLPFVLPAEKLSAYYHGFSIHVQTNFGLSVSYDWSYSVSMSVPKSYSGLLCGLSGNFNGNQKDDFQNPNGGLLFSPTAFSNSWREPNSPFHCTVVGLPPSCDESQYWPLHSCGIIRDPSGPFQLCGDPATAQIHFENCVKDMCVTSGSSLCKTLGAYAQQCQSRGIALQPWREKAGCGKLVQIYNPGVTVIVNI
;
A
#
# COMPACT_ATOMS: atom_id res chain seq x y z
N MET A 1 14.64 9.60 -19.45
CA MET A 1 13.92 8.92 -20.55
C MET A 1 13.52 9.95 -21.58
N ARG A 2 13.52 9.63 -22.87
CA ARG A 2 13.13 10.55 -23.96
C ARG A 2 12.59 9.81 -25.17
N LYS A 3 11.83 10.51 -26.02
CA LYS A 3 11.51 10.03 -27.38
C LYS A 3 12.69 10.30 -28.32
N SER A 4 13.01 9.37 -29.19
CA SER A 4 14.12 9.45 -30.15
C SER A 4 13.73 8.73 -31.44
N GLY A 5 13.32 9.49 -32.47
CA GLY A 5 12.68 8.90 -33.65
C GLY A 5 11.36 8.22 -33.28
N PHE A 6 11.17 6.97 -33.71
CA PHE A 6 10.04 6.12 -33.30
C PHE A 6 10.24 5.40 -31.97
N SER A 7 11.43 5.50 -31.36
CA SER A 7 11.80 4.74 -30.17
C SER A 7 11.68 5.56 -28.89
N MET A 8 11.30 4.89 -27.80
CA MET A 8 11.49 5.36 -26.43
C MET A 8 12.89 4.98 -25.97
N MET A 9 13.64 5.95 -25.42
CA MET A 9 15.03 5.75 -25.01
C MET A 9 15.23 6.06 -23.52
N ILE A 10 15.92 5.15 -22.85
CA ILE A 10 16.39 5.28 -21.47
C ILE A 10 17.90 5.43 -21.55
N ASP A 11 18.42 6.57 -21.12
CA ASP A 11 19.85 6.82 -20.96
C ASP A 11 20.12 6.93 -19.45
N THR A 12 21.11 6.19 -18.94
CA THR A 12 21.53 6.27 -17.53
C THR A 12 22.79 7.12 -17.37
N ASP A 13 23.00 7.69 -16.19
CA ASP A 13 24.22 8.44 -15.82
C ASP A 13 25.48 7.55 -15.85
N PHE A 14 25.31 6.26 -15.57
CA PHE A 14 26.32 5.23 -15.76
C PHE A 14 26.36 4.67 -17.20
N GLY A 15 25.79 5.37 -18.17
CA GLY A 15 26.05 5.20 -19.62
C GLY A 15 25.40 3.99 -20.29
N VAL A 16 24.54 3.24 -19.61
CA VAL A 16 23.72 2.21 -20.26
C VAL A 16 22.58 2.92 -20.99
N SER A 17 22.32 2.50 -22.23
CA SER A 17 21.21 2.99 -23.02
C SER A 17 20.31 1.85 -23.47
N VAL A 18 19.00 2.01 -23.35
CA VAL A 18 18.01 1.07 -23.88
C VAL A 18 17.06 1.83 -24.79
N SER A 19 16.84 1.34 -26.00
CA SER A 19 15.80 1.85 -26.90
C SER A 19 14.78 0.77 -27.23
N TYR A 20 13.51 1.16 -27.26
CA TYR A 20 12.39 0.29 -27.60
C TYR A 20 11.42 1.02 -28.53
N THR A 21 11.08 0.40 -29.67
CA THR A 21 10.15 0.95 -30.66
C THR A 21 8.67 0.83 -30.28
N GLY A 22 8.35 0.19 -29.14
CA GLY A 22 6.96 -0.07 -28.75
C GLY A 22 6.35 -1.34 -29.36
N ASN A 23 7.10 -2.06 -30.21
CA ASN A 23 6.65 -3.30 -30.84
C ASN A 23 7.68 -4.44 -30.70
N GLN A 24 8.61 -4.56 -31.64
CA GLN A 24 9.44 -5.74 -31.89
C GLN A 24 10.95 -5.48 -31.75
N HIS A 25 11.40 -4.22 -31.69
CA HIS A 25 12.83 -3.90 -31.64
C HIS A 25 13.23 -3.31 -30.29
N VAL A 26 14.13 -4.02 -29.60
CA VAL A 26 14.84 -3.54 -28.41
C VAL A 26 16.32 -3.53 -28.74
N GLU A 27 16.99 -2.43 -28.41
CA GLU A 27 18.44 -2.32 -28.48
C GLU A 27 18.98 -1.88 -27.11
N ILE A 28 20.03 -2.55 -26.66
CA ILE A 28 20.79 -2.18 -25.46
C ILE A 28 22.22 -1.83 -25.86
N GLY A 29 22.69 -0.70 -25.37
CA GLY A 29 24.05 -0.21 -25.50
C GLY A 29 24.69 -0.12 -24.13
N VAL A 30 25.89 -0.67 -24.00
CA VAL A 30 26.70 -0.56 -22.77
C VAL A 30 28.10 -0.05 -23.11
N PRO A 31 28.71 0.76 -22.24
CA PRO A 31 30.07 1.24 -22.44
C PRO A 31 31.10 0.12 -22.19
N ALA A 32 32.30 0.26 -22.76
CA ALA A 32 33.37 -0.74 -22.69
C ALA A 32 33.77 -1.17 -21.25
N ARG A 33 33.46 -0.37 -20.23
CA ARG A 33 33.67 -0.75 -18.82
C ARG A 33 32.82 -1.96 -18.36
N TYR A 34 31.79 -2.33 -19.11
CA TYR A 34 30.99 -3.53 -18.86
C TYR A 34 31.59 -4.80 -19.50
N GLN A 35 32.77 -4.70 -20.12
CA GLN A 35 33.46 -5.85 -20.71
C GLN A 35 33.66 -6.96 -19.66
N ASN A 36 33.37 -8.20 -20.06
CA ASN A 36 33.48 -9.41 -19.22
C ASN A 36 32.56 -9.47 -17.99
N VAL A 37 31.65 -8.52 -17.80
CA VAL A 37 30.76 -8.49 -16.62
C VAL A 37 29.27 -8.50 -16.99
N THR A 38 28.94 -8.53 -18.29
CA THR A 38 27.55 -8.74 -18.73
C THR A 38 27.20 -10.22 -18.72
N CYS A 39 25.91 -10.51 -18.54
CA CYS A 39 25.35 -11.84 -18.73
C CYS A 39 23.90 -11.70 -19.20
N GLY A 40 23.37 -12.73 -19.87
CA GLY A 40 22.04 -12.74 -20.46
C GLY A 40 22.05 -13.11 -21.93
N LEU A 41 20.93 -12.87 -22.62
CA LEU A 41 20.75 -13.21 -24.04
C LEU A 41 21.69 -12.44 -24.99
N CYS A 42 22.27 -11.33 -24.53
CA CYS A 42 23.26 -10.55 -25.28
C CYS A 42 24.72 -10.99 -25.04
N GLY A 43 24.93 -12.10 -24.32
CA GLY A 43 26.26 -12.68 -24.12
C GLY A 43 27.11 -11.97 -23.06
N SER A 44 28.41 -12.27 -23.08
CA SER A 44 29.36 -11.95 -22.01
C SER A 44 30.18 -10.67 -22.26
N LEU A 45 30.07 -10.09 -23.46
CA LEU A 45 30.84 -8.93 -23.90
C LEU A 45 32.36 -9.11 -23.70
N ASN A 46 32.90 -10.28 -24.03
CA ASN A 46 34.35 -10.55 -23.95
C ASN A 46 35.04 -10.56 -25.32
N GLY A 47 34.28 -10.42 -26.41
CA GLY A 47 34.77 -10.44 -27.79
C GLY A 47 34.89 -11.85 -28.39
N ASN A 48 34.49 -12.89 -27.65
CA ASN A 48 34.51 -14.28 -28.08
C ASN A 48 33.09 -14.82 -28.35
N GLN A 49 32.69 -14.81 -29.62
CA GLN A 49 31.36 -15.30 -30.03
C GLN A 49 31.09 -16.78 -29.72
N SER A 50 32.14 -17.58 -29.49
CA SER A 50 32.00 -19.02 -29.21
C SER A 50 31.50 -19.33 -27.80
N ASP A 51 31.52 -18.36 -26.88
CA ASP A 51 31.04 -18.54 -25.51
C ASP A 51 29.77 -17.75 -25.16
N ASP A 52 29.19 -17.04 -26.13
CA ASP A 52 28.03 -16.19 -25.89
C ASP A 52 26.77 -16.97 -25.49
N PHE A 53 26.68 -18.27 -25.80
CA PHE A 53 25.60 -19.16 -25.37
C PHE A 53 25.86 -19.78 -23.98
N SER A 54 26.30 -18.95 -23.04
CA SER A 54 26.50 -19.32 -21.64
C SER A 54 25.21 -19.17 -20.82
N THR A 55 24.81 -20.22 -20.12
CA THR A 55 23.66 -20.23 -19.21
C THR A 55 23.94 -19.44 -17.91
N PRO A 56 22.94 -19.15 -17.05
CA PRO A 56 23.17 -18.42 -15.80
C PRO A 56 24.16 -19.06 -14.81
N ASN A 57 24.36 -20.38 -14.89
CA ASN A 57 25.35 -21.11 -14.10
C ASN A 57 26.73 -21.21 -14.79
N GLY A 58 26.94 -20.52 -15.90
CA GLY A 58 28.20 -20.49 -16.65
C GLY A 58 28.46 -21.71 -17.54
N SER A 59 27.45 -22.54 -17.81
CA SER A 59 27.61 -23.69 -18.72
C SER A 59 27.41 -23.24 -20.17
N LEU A 60 28.31 -23.67 -21.07
CA LEU A 60 28.15 -23.41 -22.50
C LEU A 60 27.19 -24.43 -23.11
N VAL A 61 26.23 -23.97 -23.90
CA VAL A 61 25.29 -24.82 -24.63
C VAL A 61 25.33 -24.53 -26.13
N GLU A 62 25.17 -25.56 -26.96
CA GLU A 62 25.16 -25.42 -28.43
C GLU A 62 23.77 -25.06 -28.97
N SER A 63 22.71 -25.39 -28.23
CA SER A 63 21.33 -25.14 -28.65
C SER A 63 20.90 -23.72 -28.27
N VAL A 64 20.55 -22.90 -29.27
CA VAL A 64 19.92 -21.59 -29.10
C VAL A 64 18.68 -21.69 -28.22
N THR A 65 17.88 -22.74 -28.40
CA THR A 65 16.67 -23.01 -27.63
C THR A 65 16.98 -23.22 -26.15
N LEU A 66 17.95 -24.08 -25.83
CA LEU A 66 18.36 -24.32 -24.45
C LEU A 66 18.98 -23.07 -23.80
N PHE A 67 19.78 -22.33 -24.57
CA PHE A 67 20.34 -21.06 -24.13
C PHE A 67 19.23 -20.08 -23.74
N ALA A 68 18.28 -19.81 -24.64
CA ALA A 68 17.19 -18.87 -24.40
C ALA A 68 16.30 -19.29 -23.21
N GLN A 69 15.94 -20.58 -23.13
CA GLN A 69 15.15 -21.13 -22.02
C GLN A 69 15.86 -20.99 -20.67
N SER A 70 17.19 -21.14 -20.64
CA SER A 70 17.97 -21.04 -19.40
C SER A 70 17.88 -19.65 -18.74
N TRP A 71 17.59 -18.61 -19.53
CA TRP A 71 17.47 -17.22 -19.09
C TRP A 71 16.02 -16.77 -18.81
N GLN A 72 15.05 -17.69 -18.81
CA GLN A 72 13.65 -17.39 -18.55
C GLN A 72 13.42 -16.94 -17.09
N VAL A 73 12.71 -15.81 -16.91
CA VAL A 73 12.36 -15.27 -15.59
C VAL A 73 11.05 -15.86 -15.09
N LYS A 74 11.06 -16.52 -13.93
CA LYS A 74 9.96 -17.38 -13.42
C LYS A 74 8.73 -16.64 -12.87
N ASN A 75 8.69 -15.30 -12.91
CA ASN A 75 7.67 -14.48 -12.23
C ASN A 75 6.70 -13.75 -13.18
N PHE A 76 6.74 -14.01 -14.49
CA PHE A 76 5.83 -13.40 -15.47
C PHE A 76 4.97 -14.48 -16.13
N VAL A 77 3.75 -14.67 -15.60
CA VAL A 77 2.61 -15.46 -16.13
C VAL A 77 2.88 -16.97 -16.30
N ASP A 78 2.06 -17.79 -15.63
CA ASP A 78 2.14 -19.27 -15.53
C ASP A 78 2.04 -20.06 -16.85
N HIS A 79 2.01 -19.42 -18.03
CA HIS A 79 1.64 -20.08 -19.29
C HIS A 79 2.53 -19.63 -20.47
N CYS A 80 3.85 -19.80 -20.36
CA CYS A 80 4.73 -19.80 -21.54
C CYS A 80 4.56 -21.16 -22.25
N GLY A 81 3.97 -21.16 -23.46
CA GLY A 81 3.65 -22.38 -24.20
C GLY A 81 4.87 -23.14 -24.76
N ASP A 82 4.62 -24.35 -25.25
CA ASP A 82 5.63 -25.21 -25.87
C ASP A 82 6.28 -24.56 -27.10
N ILE A 83 7.59 -24.75 -27.23
CA ILE A 83 8.38 -24.22 -28.34
C ILE A 83 8.01 -24.98 -29.62
N GLN A 84 7.31 -24.30 -30.52
CA GLN A 84 7.10 -24.79 -31.87
C GLN A 84 8.34 -24.51 -32.73
N PRO A 85 8.76 -25.44 -33.60
CA PRO A 85 9.83 -25.17 -34.54
C PRO A 85 9.45 -23.95 -35.40
N PRO A 86 10.39 -23.03 -35.67
CA PRO A 86 10.10 -21.82 -36.42
C PRO A 86 9.59 -22.18 -37.82
N PRO A 87 8.58 -21.47 -38.34
CA PRO A 87 8.10 -21.69 -39.69
C PRO A 87 9.23 -21.49 -40.69
N THR A 88 9.35 -22.36 -41.68
CA THR A 88 10.37 -22.26 -42.74
C THR A 88 9.75 -21.77 -44.04
N CYS A 89 10.49 -20.96 -44.79
CA CYS A 89 10.12 -20.53 -46.13
C CYS A 89 10.73 -21.45 -47.20
N PRO A 90 9.94 -21.99 -48.15
CA PRO A 90 10.50 -22.71 -49.29
C PRO A 90 11.39 -21.82 -50.16
N LEU A 91 12.55 -22.32 -50.61
CA LEU A 91 13.52 -21.56 -51.42
C LEU A 91 12.89 -20.89 -52.66
N ALA A 92 11.96 -21.55 -53.33
CA ALA A 92 11.27 -21.00 -54.50
C ALA A 92 10.43 -19.74 -54.20
N LYS A 93 9.99 -19.56 -52.94
CA LYS A 93 9.23 -18.37 -52.52
C LYS A 93 10.13 -17.22 -52.09
N LEU A 94 11.38 -17.47 -51.68
CA LEU A 94 12.32 -16.41 -51.29
C LEU A 94 12.57 -15.43 -52.44
N ALA A 95 12.69 -15.94 -53.67
CA ALA A 95 12.93 -15.14 -54.86
C ALA A 95 11.86 -14.05 -55.11
N ASN A 96 10.63 -14.25 -54.62
CA ASN A 96 9.55 -13.26 -54.75
C ASN A 96 9.84 -11.97 -53.96
N TYR A 97 10.69 -12.04 -52.94
CA TYR A 97 10.99 -10.93 -52.04
C TYR A 97 12.40 -10.34 -52.25
N SER A 98 13.12 -10.80 -53.27
CA SER A 98 14.46 -10.30 -53.63
C SER A 98 14.43 -9.04 -54.52
N SER A 99 13.24 -8.54 -54.89
CA SER A 99 13.11 -7.31 -55.67
C SER A 99 13.38 -6.04 -54.84
N SER A 100 13.63 -4.90 -55.49
CA SER A 100 13.84 -3.63 -54.78
C SER A 100 12.57 -3.01 -54.17
N GLU A 101 11.41 -3.62 -54.38
CA GLU A 101 10.15 -3.27 -53.71
C GLU A 101 10.00 -4.03 -52.36
N HIS A 102 10.93 -4.96 -52.09
CA HIS A 102 11.03 -5.80 -50.90
C HIS A 102 12.47 -5.76 -50.34
N CYS A 103 13.05 -6.91 -49.97
CA CYS A 103 14.34 -7.02 -49.29
C CYS A 103 15.53 -6.61 -50.18
N GLY A 104 15.40 -6.75 -51.51
CA GLY A 104 16.44 -6.39 -52.48
C GLY A 104 16.82 -4.90 -52.46
N ILE A 105 16.03 -4.04 -51.82
CA ILE A 105 16.38 -2.62 -51.66
C ILE A 105 17.65 -2.41 -50.82
N LEU A 106 17.99 -3.36 -49.93
CA LEU A 106 19.16 -3.28 -49.05
C LEU A 106 20.48 -3.30 -49.84
N GLU A 107 20.53 -4.03 -50.96
CA GLU A 107 21.72 -4.18 -51.81
C GLU A 107 21.72 -3.28 -53.05
N LYS A 108 20.61 -2.56 -53.29
CA LYS A 108 20.46 -1.73 -54.48
C LYS A 108 21.48 -0.60 -54.51
N SER A 109 22.27 -0.56 -55.59
CA SER A 109 23.24 0.50 -55.86
C SER A 109 23.09 1.03 -57.30
N PRO A 110 22.79 2.33 -57.50
CA PRO A 110 22.52 3.35 -56.47
C PRO A 110 21.16 3.14 -55.79
N GLY A 111 21.09 3.37 -54.48
CA GLY A 111 19.89 3.15 -53.67
C GLY A 111 19.92 3.86 -52.32
N PRO A 112 18.80 3.87 -51.57
CA PRO A 112 18.70 4.58 -50.29
C PRO A 112 19.67 4.07 -49.23
N PHE A 113 20.04 2.79 -49.31
CA PHE A 113 20.95 2.11 -48.38
C PHE A 113 22.38 1.99 -48.89
N ALA A 114 22.70 2.46 -50.10
CA ALA A 114 23.97 2.17 -50.77
C ALA A 114 25.22 2.62 -49.99
N LYS A 115 25.14 3.74 -49.25
CA LYS A 115 26.24 4.18 -48.36
C LYS A 115 26.38 3.29 -47.13
N CYS A 116 25.26 2.86 -46.57
CA CYS A 116 25.24 2.01 -45.39
C CYS A 116 25.73 0.59 -45.69
N ALA A 117 25.32 0.02 -46.81
CA ALA A 117 25.74 -1.31 -47.25
C ALA A 117 27.27 -1.48 -47.43
N GLN A 118 28.03 -0.36 -47.52
CA GLN A 118 29.49 -0.38 -47.57
C GLN A 118 30.14 -0.52 -46.18
N MET A 119 29.42 -0.17 -45.12
CA MET A 119 29.94 -0.09 -43.74
C MET A 119 29.27 -1.08 -42.80
N VAL A 120 27.98 -1.37 -43.03
CA VAL A 120 27.17 -2.30 -42.26
C VAL A 120 26.89 -3.52 -43.14
N PRO A 121 27.27 -4.74 -42.72
CA PRO A 121 27.02 -5.95 -43.50
C PRO A 121 25.53 -6.16 -43.77
N VAL A 122 25.17 -6.38 -45.03
CA VAL A 122 23.77 -6.60 -45.46
C VAL A 122 23.33 -8.05 -45.34
N SER A 123 24.26 -9.01 -45.39
CA SER A 123 23.96 -10.45 -45.55
C SER A 123 23.00 -11.00 -44.49
N SER A 124 23.24 -10.73 -43.22
CA SER A 124 22.37 -11.18 -42.12
C SER A 124 20.99 -10.53 -42.15
N PHE A 125 20.92 -9.23 -42.46
CA PHE A 125 19.65 -8.51 -42.59
C PHE A 125 18.84 -8.98 -43.80
N MET A 126 19.51 -9.28 -44.92
CA MET A 126 18.88 -9.83 -46.11
C MET A 126 18.28 -11.21 -45.84
N GLU A 127 19.03 -12.09 -45.18
CA GLU A 127 18.57 -13.44 -44.85
C GLU A 127 17.34 -13.40 -43.95
N VAL A 128 17.38 -12.61 -42.87
CA VAL A 128 16.23 -12.42 -41.97
C VAL A 128 15.06 -11.79 -42.71
N CYS A 129 15.30 -10.77 -43.54
CA CYS A 129 14.25 -10.12 -44.34
C CYS A 129 13.52 -11.09 -45.26
N LEU A 130 14.25 -11.87 -46.07
CA LEU A 130 13.65 -12.80 -47.01
C LEU A 130 12.85 -13.89 -46.29
N ASN A 131 13.39 -14.42 -45.19
CA ASN A 131 12.71 -15.47 -44.41
C ASN A 131 11.46 -14.94 -43.72
N ASP A 132 11.53 -13.85 -42.97
CA ASP A 132 10.42 -13.34 -42.15
C ASP A 132 9.28 -12.77 -43.01
N VAL A 133 9.62 -12.08 -44.10
CA VAL A 133 8.60 -11.62 -45.06
C VAL A 133 7.93 -12.81 -45.73
N CYS A 134 8.67 -13.88 -46.04
CA CYS A 134 8.07 -15.06 -46.64
C CYS A 134 7.19 -15.87 -45.68
N THR A 135 7.65 -16.12 -44.46
CA THR A 135 6.88 -16.90 -43.46
C THR A 135 5.64 -16.15 -43.00
N SER A 136 5.65 -14.83 -43.04
CA SER A 136 4.47 -13.98 -42.84
C SER A 136 3.56 -13.86 -44.07
N GLY A 137 3.85 -14.57 -45.17
CA GLY A 137 3.03 -14.56 -46.37
C GLY A 137 3.11 -13.27 -47.19
N GLY A 138 4.22 -12.53 -47.09
CA GLY A 138 4.43 -11.25 -47.75
C GLY A 138 3.89 -10.06 -46.94
N ASN A 139 3.82 -10.17 -45.62
CA ASN A 139 3.27 -9.11 -44.77
C ASN A 139 4.12 -7.84 -44.87
N ARG A 140 3.52 -6.77 -45.39
CA ARG A 140 4.19 -5.48 -45.60
C ARG A 140 4.71 -4.88 -44.30
N THR A 141 3.99 -5.02 -43.19
CA THR A 141 4.43 -4.51 -41.88
C THR A 141 5.74 -5.18 -41.43
N VAL A 142 5.89 -6.48 -41.68
CA VAL A 142 7.13 -7.23 -41.37
C VAL A 142 8.30 -6.69 -42.20
N LEU A 143 8.08 -6.50 -43.51
CA LEU A 143 9.09 -5.87 -44.37
C LEU A 143 9.49 -4.48 -43.87
N CYS A 144 8.50 -3.62 -43.59
CA CYS A 144 8.76 -2.25 -43.15
C CYS A 144 9.52 -2.20 -41.82
N ASN A 145 9.21 -3.09 -40.88
CA ASN A 145 9.93 -3.19 -39.62
C ASN A 145 11.39 -3.61 -39.84
N LEU A 146 11.66 -4.60 -40.70
CA LEU A 146 13.01 -5.08 -40.97
C LEU A 146 13.87 -4.03 -41.68
N LEU A 147 13.30 -3.31 -42.65
CA LEU A 147 13.97 -2.19 -43.31
C LEU A 147 14.19 -1.01 -42.34
N HIS A 148 13.27 -0.77 -41.40
CA HIS A 148 13.44 0.22 -40.35
C HIS A 148 14.59 -0.14 -39.40
N ILE A 149 14.70 -1.40 -38.96
CA ILE A 149 15.82 -1.86 -38.12
C ILE A 149 17.16 -1.62 -38.82
N TYR A 150 17.26 -1.93 -40.11
CA TYR A 150 18.48 -1.66 -40.86
C TYR A 150 18.75 -0.14 -40.95
N THR A 151 17.72 0.67 -41.16
CA THR A 151 17.80 2.14 -41.11
C THR A 151 18.36 2.65 -39.77
N GLU A 152 17.86 2.14 -38.65
CA GLU A 152 18.34 2.50 -37.31
C GLU A 152 19.81 2.13 -37.12
N ARG A 153 20.24 0.96 -37.60
CA ARG A 153 21.65 0.54 -37.56
C ARG A 153 22.56 1.46 -38.38
N CYS A 154 22.14 1.83 -39.58
CA CYS A 154 22.85 2.80 -40.41
C CYS A 154 23.01 4.15 -39.68
N GLN A 155 21.92 4.64 -39.11
CA GLN A 155 21.90 5.92 -38.41
C GLN A 155 22.69 5.89 -37.11
N ALA A 156 22.69 4.78 -36.37
CA ALA A 156 23.55 4.59 -35.21
C ALA A 156 25.04 4.70 -35.56
N ALA A 157 25.42 4.25 -36.75
CA ALA A 157 26.77 4.44 -37.31
C ALA A 157 27.00 5.84 -37.94
N ASN A 158 26.06 6.78 -37.74
CA ASN A 158 26.09 8.14 -38.29
C ASN A 158 26.10 8.18 -39.84
N ILE A 159 25.49 7.17 -40.49
CA ILE A 159 25.42 7.06 -41.94
C ILE A 159 24.07 7.56 -42.42
N THR A 160 24.08 8.47 -43.41
CA THR A 160 22.86 8.98 -44.03
C THR A 160 22.16 7.92 -44.87
N VAL A 161 20.86 7.72 -44.62
CA VAL A 161 19.96 6.86 -45.38
C VAL A 161 19.06 7.72 -46.27
N GLY A 162 18.85 7.30 -47.52
CA GLY A 162 17.94 7.96 -48.45
C GLY A 162 16.47 7.58 -48.24
N GLN A 163 15.55 8.29 -48.90
CA GLN A 163 14.12 7.96 -48.84
C GLN A 163 13.84 6.57 -49.42
N TRP A 164 13.34 5.67 -48.57
CA TRP A 164 13.06 4.27 -48.92
C TRP A 164 11.57 3.93 -48.79
N ARG A 165 10.84 4.57 -47.88
CA ARG A 165 9.46 4.20 -47.51
C ARG A 165 8.46 4.23 -48.66
N GLU A 166 8.47 5.29 -49.47
CA GLU A 166 7.59 5.42 -50.64
C GLU A 166 7.82 4.30 -51.66
N LYS A 167 9.08 3.91 -51.88
CA LYS A 167 9.44 2.86 -52.86
C LYS A 167 9.03 1.46 -52.41
N THR A 168 8.85 1.27 -51.11
CA THR A 168 8.50 -0.02 -50.51
C THR A 168 7.11 -0.01 -49.89
N GLN A 169 6.25 0.99 -50.20
CA GLN A 169 4.90 1.09 -49.64
C GLN A 169 4.87 0.97 -48.10
N CYS A 170 5.80 1.69 -47.46
CA CYS A 170 6.05 1.70 -46.02
C CYS A 170 5.84 3.10 -45.43
N GLU A 171 4.93 3.89 -46.02
CA GLU A 171 4.62 5.26 -45.58
C GLU A 171 4.23 5.29 -44.09
N VAL A 172 4.63 6.37 -43.41
CA VAL A 172 4.31 6.60 -42.01
C VAL A 172 3.36 7.78 -41.90
N THR A 173 2.26 7.57 -41.20
CA THR A 173 1.37 8.65 -40.78
C THR A 173 1.86 9.21 -39.44
N CYS A 174 2.24 10.48 -39.44
CA CYS A 174 2.62 11.18 -38.22
C CYS A 174 1.40 11.76 -37.50
N PRO A 175 1.46 11.94 -36.15
CA PRO A 175 0.41 12.61 -35.39
C PRO A 175 0.10 14.01 -35.92
N GLU A 176 -1.05 14.58 -35.52
CA GLU A 176 -1.40 15.96 -35.86
C GLU A 176 -0.28 16.94 -35.49
N ASN A 177 -0.08 17.94 -36.34
CA ASN A 177 0.95 18.98 -36.20
C ASN A 177 2.38 18.42 -36.17
N SER A 178 2.62 17.33 -36.91
CA SER A 178 3.94 16.76 -37.12
C SER A 178 4.07 16.15 -38.51
N HIS A 179 5.31 15.98 -38.97
CA HIS A 179 5.63 15.39 -40.27
C HIS A 179 6.75 14.36 -40.17
N TYR A 180 6.80 13.47 -41.15
CA TYR A 180 7.79 12.41 -41.23
C TYR A 180 9.13 12.93 -41.76
N GLU A 181 10.22 12.53 -41.11
CA GLU A 181 11.58 12.79 -41.55
C GLU A 181 12.42 11.50 -41.47
N VAL A 182 13.17 11.21 -42.54
CA VAL A 182 14.09 10.06 -42.54
C VAL A 182 15.20 10.23 -41.52
N CYS A 183 15.57 11.47 -41.18
CA CYS A 183 16.70 11.82 -40.30
C CYS A 183 16.30 13.03 -39.45
N SER A 184 15.48 12.78 -38.43
CA SER A 184 15.07 13.77 -37.42
C SER A 184 16.08 13.87 -36.27
N THR A 185 16.06 14.95 -35.50
CA THR A 185 16.86 15.04 -34.27
C THR A 185 16.54 13.89 -33.31
N ALA A 186 17.57 13.27 -32.74
CA ALA A 186 17.38 12.27 -31.68
C ALA A 186 16.93 12.91 -30.35
N CYS A 187 17.09 14.22 -30.19
CA CYS A 187 16.70 14.97 -29.00
C CYS A 187 15.66 16.03 -29.38
N PRO A 188 14.39 15.65 -29.65
CA PRO A 188 13.34 16.61 -30.01
C PRO A 188 13.07 17.58 -28.85
N ALA A 189 12.73 18.83 -29.19
CA ALA A 189 12.27 19.79 -28.21
C ALA A 189 10.96 19.31 -27.57
N SER A 190 10.87 19.42 -26.25
CA SER A 190 9.70 19.00 -25.48
C SER A 190 9.28 20.08 -24.48
N CYS A 191 8.06 19.98 -23.95
CA CYS A 191 7.61 20.89 -22.89
C CYS A 191 8.48 20.85 -21.63
N LEU A 192 9.20 19.75 -21.39
CA LEU A 192 10.16 19.65 -20.29
C LEU A 192 11.49 20.37 -20.61
N ASP A 193 11.96 20.26 -21.85
CA ASP A 193 13.21 20.89 -22.31
C ASP A 193 13.08 21.31 -23.78
N SER A 194 12.88 22.61 -24.00
CA SER A 194 12.79 23.21 -25.33
C SER A 194 14.15 23.37 -26.01
N THR A 195 15.26 23.24 -25.26
CA THR A 195 16.62 23.45 -25.75
C THR A 195 17.34 22.15 -26.12
N ALA A 196 16.76 20.99 -25.83
CA ALA A 196 17.30 19.66 -26.11
C ALA A 196 17.91 19.49 -27.53
N PRO A 197 17.31 20.01 -28.61
CA PRO A 197 17.91 19.89 -29.94
C PRO A 197 19.26 20.60 -30.10
N LEU A 198 19.49 21.72 -29.40
CA LEU A 198 20.71 22.54 -29.54
C LEU A 198 21.95 21.85 -28.99
N PHE A 199 21.77 20.96 -28.01
CA PHE A 199 22.86 20.26 -27.32
C PHE A 199 22.88 18.76 -27.62
N CYS A 200 22.17 18.33 -28.67
CA CYS A 200 22.08 16.93 -29.04
C CYS A 200 23.37 16.45 -29.72
N SER A 201 24.12 15.58 -29.05
CA SER A 201 25.33 14.93 -29.58
C SER A 201 25.06 13.57 -30.24
N LYS A 202 23.80 13.14 -30.27
CA LYS A 202 23.39 11.83 -30.78
C LYS A 202 23.13 11.89 -32.30
N PRO A 203 23.42 10.82 -33.05
CA PRO A 203 23.10 10.78 -34.47
C PRO A 203 21.59 10.90 -34.69
N CYS A 204 21.18 11.41 -35.86
CA CYS A 204 19.77 11.52 -36.20
C CYS A 204 19.07 10.16 -36.19
N ARG A 205 17.75 10.17 -36.03
CA ARG A 205 16.90 8.99 -36.08
C ARG A 205 15.71 9.23 -36.99
N GLU A 206 15.30 8.21 -37.73
CA GLU A 206 14.05 8.23 -38.50
C GLU A 206 12.85 8.40 -37.54
N GLY A 207 11.93 9.31 -37.85
CA GLY A 207 10.84 9.63 -36.94
C GLY A 207 9.88 10.71 -37.44
N CYS A 208 8.95 11.08 -36.56
CA CYS A 208 8.06 12.23 -36.74
C CYS A 208 8.59 13.43 -35.96
N SER A 209 8.72 14.57 -36.63
CA SER A 209 9.15 15.85 -36.07
C SER A 209 7.95 16.79 -35.95
N CYS A 210 7.82 17.50 -34.82
CA CYS A 210 6.76 18.50 -34.65
C CYS A 210 6.92 19.65 -35.64
N ASP A 211 5.79 20.13 -36.16
CA ASP A 211 5.75 21.27 -37.06
C ASP A 211 6.15 22.57 -36.33
N LYS A 212 6.55 23.57 -37.11
CA LYS A 212 6.92 24.88 -36.58
C LYS A 212 5.77 25.49 -35.76
N GLY A 213 6.04 25.84 -34.50
CA GLY A 213 5.05 26.38 -33.55
C GLY A 213 4.50 25.34 -32.57
N TYR A 214 4.82 24.06 -32.76
CA TYR A 214 4.43 22.96 -31.91
C TYR A 214 5.64 22.33 -31.21
N ILE A 215 5.39 21.69 -30.07
CA ILE A 215 6.41 21.09 -29.20
C ILE A 215 5.91 19.76 -28.64
N LEU A 216 6.83 18.83 -28.36
CA LEU A 216 6.47 17.49 -27.91
C LEU A 216 5.99 17.49 -26.44
N SER A 217 4.79 16.97 -26.19
CA SER A 217 4.25 16.68 -24.86
C SER A 217 3.50 15.35 -24.88
N GLY A 218 3.84 14.40 -24.01
CA GLY A 218 3.11 13.13 -23.90
C GLY A 218 3.02 12.28 -25.19
N GLY A 219 3.94 12.49 -26.15
CA GLY A 219 3.93 11.82 -27.46
C GLY A 219 3.19 12.58 -28.57
N ALA A 220 2.47 13.66 -28.24
CA ALA A 220 1.77 14.54 -29.18
C ALA A 220 2.53 15.86 -29.38
N CYS A 221 2.28 16.52 -30.52
CA CYS A 221 2.79 17.85 -30.81
C CYS A 221 1.72 18.89 -30.48
N VAL A 222 1.94 19.64 -29.41
CA VAL A 222 1.00 20.64 -28.88
C VAL A 222 1.53 22.06 -29.09
N PRO A 223 0.67 23.09 -29.16
CA PRO A 223 1.12 24.47 -29.13
C PRO A 223 1.99 24.73 -27.89
N LEU A 224 3.03 25.56 -28.01
CA LEU A 224 3.92 25.89 -26.88
C LEU A 224 3.13 26.44 -25.67
N SER A 225 2.06 27.20 -25.93
CA SER A 225 1.16 27.74 -24.92
C SER A 225 0.32 26.70 -24.18
N HIS A 226 0.42 25.41 -24.52
CA HIS A 226 -0.27 24.31 -23.86
C HIS A 226 0.66 23.42 -23.02
N CYS A 227 1.96 23.75 -22.94
CA CYS A 227 2.86 23.05 -22.03
C CYS A 227 2.40 23.21 -20.57
N GLY A 228 2.52 22.16 -19.77
CA GLY A 228 2.24 22.17 -18.34
C GLY A 228 3.35 22.82 -17.51
N CYS A 229 3.53 22.31 -16.30
CA CYS A 229 4.41 22.89 -15.29
C CYS A 229 5.58 21.95 -14.98
N THR A 230 6.65 22.51 -14.43
CA THR A 230 7.79 21.72 -13.95
C THR A 230 8.01 21.91 -12.46
N LEU A 231 8.19 20.81 -11.73
CA LEU A 231 8.56 20.81 -10.31
C LEU A 231 9.68 19.78 -10.12
N ASN A 232 10.81 20.19 -9.53
CA ASN A 232 11.98 19.33 -9.32
C ASN A 232 12.44 18.54 -10.57
N ASN A 233 12.51 19.22 -11.73
CA ASN A 233 12.82 18.64 -13.05
C ASN A 233 11.84 17.56 -13.55
N GLN A 234 10.69 17.42 -12.91
CA GLN A 234 9.61 16.58 -13.39
C GLN A 234 8.53 17.44 -14.04
N TYR A 235 8.05 17.00 -15.21
CA TYR A 235 6.98 17.64 -15.94
C TYR A 235 5.62 17.13 -15.47
N TYR A 236 4.67 18.04 -15.30
CA TYR A 236 3.30 17.77 -14.91
C TYR A 236 2.36 18.42 -15.94
N GLU A 237 1.41 17.64 -16.44
CA GLU A 237 0.37 18.17 -17.31
C GLU A 237 -0.57 19.10 -16.54
N VAL A 238 -1.25 19.98 -17.28
CA VAL A 238 -2.21 20.89 -16.67
C VAL A 238 -3.40 20.09 -16.14
N SER A 239 -3.58 20.10 -14.82
CA SER A 239 -4.66 19.37 -14.14
C SER A 239 -5.01 20.05 -12.80
N ASN A 240 -6.12 19.61 -12.21
CA ASN A 240 -6.48 19.99 -10.84
C ASN A 240 -5.97 18.97 -9.80
N GLU A 241 -5.06 18.08 -10.19
CA GLU A 241 -4.51 17.08 -9.29
C GLU A 241 -3.63 17.73 -8.23
N GLU A 242 -3.80 17.28 -6.98
CA GLU A 242 -2.97 17.70 -5.86
C GLU A 242 -1.68 16.87 -5.84
N ILE A 243 -0.55 17.57 -5.82
CA ILE A 243 0.76 16.96 -5.73
C ILE A 243 1.36 17.28 -4.36
N LEU A 244 1.45 16.28 -3.49
CA LEU A 244 2.12 16.42 -2.21
C LEU A 244 3.64 16.26 -2.38
N THR A 245 4.40 17.18 -1.80
CA THR A 245 5.87 17.20 -1.84
C THR A 245 6.46 17.49 -0.47
N ASP A 246 7.79 17.40 -0.36
CA ASP A 246 8.54 17.69 0.87
C ASP A 246 7.98 16.97 2.10
N SER A 247 7.77 15.65 2.01
CA SER A 247 7.12 14.86 3.06
C SER A 247 5.74 15.41 3.46
N CYS A 248 4.90 15.70 2.47
CA CYS A 248 3.57 16.27 2.60
C CYS A 248 3.54 17.65 3.27
N SER A 249 4.67 18.34 3.43
CA SER A 249 4.70 19.70 3.96
C SER A 249 4.28 20.76 2.94
N LYS A 250 4.22 20.38 1.65
CA LYS A 250 3.67 21.22 0.59
C LYS A 250 2.65 20.48 -0.25
N LYS A 251 1.63 21.21 -0.68
CA LYS A 251 0.68 20.79 -1.72
C LYS A 251 0.79 21.71 -2.92
N CYS A 252 0.94 21.14 -4.11
CA CYS A 252 1.21 21.82 -5.36
C CYS A 252 0.19 21.48 -6.44
N PHE A 253 -0.04 22.41 -7.38
CA PHE A 253 -0.98 22.25 -8.49
C PHE A 253 -0.43 22.85 -9.78
N CYS A 254 -0.63 22.16 -10.91
CA CYS A 254 -0.36 22.69 -12.24
C CYS A 254 -1.65 23.13 -12.93
N ARG A 255 -2.14 24.34 -12.60
CA ARG A 255 -3.48 24.78 -13.03
C ARG A 255 -3.53 25.47 -14.39
N GLN A 256 -2.41 26.06 -14.81
CA GLN A 256 -2.36 26.87 -16.02
C GLN A 256 -1.17 26.46 -16.88
N PRO A 257 -1.35 26.36 -18.20
CA PRO A 257 -0.25 26.04 -19.08
C PRO A 257 0.78 27.17 -19.09
N SER A 258 2.05 26.81 -19.23
CA SER A 258 3.20 27.73 -19.28
C SER A 258 3.35 28.62 -18.05
N HIS A 259 2.76 28.23 -16.91
CA HIS A 259 2.91 28.91 -15.63
C HIS A 259 3.73 28.05 -14.66
N PRO A 260 4.45 28.67 -13.70
CA PRO A 260 5.11 27.93 -12.63
C PRO A 260 4.11 27.10 -11.82
N MET A 261 4.58 26.00 -11.24
CA MET A 261 3.80 25.20 -10.30
C MET A 261 3.35 26.07 -9.11
N GLU A 262 2.05 26.01 -8.77
CA GLU A 262 1.49 26.73 -7.62
C GLU A 262 1.57 25.85 -6.37
N CYS A 263 2.38 26.22 -5.38
CA CYS A 263 2.56 25.46 -4.14
C CYS A 263 2.17 26.26 -2.90
N GLN A 264 1.62 25.58 -1.90
CA GLN A 264 1.26 26.14 -0.60
C GLN A 264 1.62 25.16 0.53
N GLU A 265 1.85 25.70 1.73
CA GLU A 265 2.13 24.90 2.93
C GLU A 265 0.98 23.93 3.25
N HIS A 266 1.33 22.77 3.77
CA HIS A 266 0.42 21.68 4.08
C HIS A 266 0.91 20.87 5.29
N ALA A 267 -0.03 20.25 6.00
CA ALA A 267 0.27 19.28 7.04
C ALA A 267 -0.81 18.21 7.01
N CYS A 268 -0.42 16.94 7.23
CA CYS A 268 -1.37 15.86 7.42
C CYS A 268 -2.25 16.12 8.66
N ARG A 269 -3.44 15.51 8.70
CA ARG A 269 -4.32 15.63 9.87
C ARG A 269 -3.67 14.96 11.09
N ALA A 270 -4.18 15.27 12.29
CA ALA A 270 -3.60 14.83 13.56
C ALA A 270 -3.45 13.30 13.72
N GLN A 271 -4.17 12.49 12.93
CA GLN A 271 -4.11 11.02 12.92
C GLN A 271 -3.64 10.46 11.58
N GLU A 272 -2.97 11.28 10.78
CA GLU A 272 -2.39 10.88 9.50
C GLU A 272 -0.89 11.08 9.55
N THR A 273 -0.15 10.11 9.01
CA THR A 273 1.29 10.23 8.79
C THR A 273 1.58 10.32 7.30
N CYS A 274 2.49 11.22 6.93
CA CYS A 274 2.97 11.29 5.57
C CYS A 274 3.86 10.09 5.28
N ARG A 275 3.41 9.21 4.39
CA ARG A 275 4.16 8.02 3.97
C ARG A 275 3.83 7.63 2.54
N VAL A 276 4.62 6.72 1.99
CA VAL A 276 4.35 6.15 0.67
C VAL A 276 3.56 4.86 0.84
N VAL A 277 2.35 4.80 0.29
CA VAL A 277 1.52 3.58 0.21
C VAL A 277 1.30 3.27 -1.26
N ASP A 278 1.62 2.04 -1.67
CA ASP A 278 1.54 1.58 -3.07
C ASP A 278 2.25 2.50 -4.09
N GLY A 279 3.39 3.08 -3.69
CA GLY A 279 4.20 3.96 -4.53
C GLY A 279 3.72 5.41 -4.60
N VAL A 280 2.61 5.76 -3.93
CA VAL A 280 2.08 7.12 -3.87
C VAL A 280 2.37 7.75 -2.51
N LEU A 281 3.01 8.93 -2.51
CA LEU A 281 3.21 9.73 -1.30
C LEU A 281 1.88 10.39 -0.91
N GLY A 282 1.43 10.17 0.33
CA GLY A 282 0.18 10.74 0.83
C GLY A 282 0.11 10.85 2.34
N CYS A 283 -0.91 11.56 2.82
CA CYS A 283 -1.31 11.52 4.22
C CYS A 283 -2.21 10.31 4.43
N HIS A 284 -1.72 9.33 5.18
CA HIS A 284 -2.42 8.08 5.42
C HIS A 284 -2.69 7.91 6.91
N ALA A 285 -3.85 7.35 7.24
CA ALA A 285 -4.23 7.08 8.62
C ALA A 285 -3.10 6.34 9.37
N GLU A 286 -2.77 6.82 10.56
CA GLU A 286 -1.79 6.19 11.43
C GLU A 286 -2.30 4.79 11.83
N GLU A 287 -1.45 3.78 11.66
CA GLU A 287 -1.78 2.44 12.13
C GLU A 287 -1.81 2.43 13.65
N VAL A 288 -2.86 1.86 14.24
CA VAL A 288 -3.03 1.78 15.69
C VAL A 288 -3.18 0.33 16.15
N GLY A 289 -2.57 0.00 17.28
CA GLY A 289 -2.88 -1.23 18.03
C GLY A 289 -4.05 -0.99 18.95
N ASN A 290 -4.91 -1.99 19.12
CA ASN A 290 -6.05 -1.91 20.03
C ASN A 290 -6.01 -3.02 21.07
N SER A 291 -6.32 -2.69 22.32
CA SER A 291 -6.53 -3.63 23.42
C SER A 291 -7.85 -3.31 24.12
N TRP A 292 -8.49 -4.32 24.68
CA TRP A 292 -9.83 -4.21 25.24
C TRP A 292 -9.95 -5.04 26.52
N VAL A 293 -10.73 -4.57 27.47
CA VAL A 293 -11.16 -5.30 28.67
C VAL A 293 -12.68 -5.18 28.74
N PHE A 294 -13.40 -6.29 28.86
CA PHE A 294 -14.87 -6.25 28.91
C PHE A 294 -15.48 -7.38 29.73
N GLY A 295 -16.72 -7.20 30.20
CA GLY A 295 -17.48 -8.25 30.90
C GLY A 295 -16.99 -8.51 32.34
N ASP A 296 -17.12 -9.75 32.81
CA ASP A 296 -16.34 -10.29 33.94
C ASP A 296 -14.91 -10.61 33.46
N PRO A 297 -13.94 -9.78 33.86
CA PRO A 297 -12.98 -9.15 32.97
C PRO A 297 -12.26 -10.13 32.02
N HIS A 298 -12.69 -10.05 30.77
CA HIS A 298 -12.04 -10.63 29.61
C HIS A 298 -11.08 -9.62 28.99
N TYR A 299 -9.80 -9.95 28.95
CA TYR A 299 -8.75 -9.13 28.39
C TYR A 299 -8.40 -9.62 26.99
N VAL A 300 -8.11 -8.68 26.09
CA VAL A 300 -7.52 -8.94 24.79
C VAL A 300 -6.33 -8.01 24.60
N THR A 301 -5.14 -8.60 24.42
CA THR A 301 -3.89 -7.86 24.22
C THR A 301 -3.85 -7.15 22.87
N PHE A 302 -2.85 -6.28 22.69
CA PHE A 302 -2.64 -5.60 21.41
C PHE A 302 -2.37 -6.53 20.23
N ASP A 303 -1.80 -7.72 20.49
CA ASP A 303 -1.50 -8.72 19.47
C ASP A 303 -2.60 -9.80 19.33
N GLY A 304 -3.67 -9.68 20.13
CA GLY A 304 -4.89 -10.49 20.01
C GLY A 304 -4.98 -11.70 20.93
N VAL A 305 -4.14 -11.81 21.96
CA VAL A 305 -4.28 -12.88 22.97
C VAL A 305 -5.45 -12.57 23.88
N ALA A 306 -6.43 -13.47 23.94
CA ALA A 306 -7.57 -13.39 24.85
C ALA A 306 -7.31 -14.19 26.14
N PHE A 307 -7.65 -13.61 27.30
CA PHE A 307 -7.58 -14.30 28.59
C PHE A 307 -8.54 -13.72 29.63
N ASP A 308 -8.89 -14.54 30.62
CA ASP A 308 -9.84 -14.19 31.69
C ASP A 308 -9.10 -14.05 33.02
N TYR A 309 -9.43 -13.01 33.81
CA TYR A 309 -8.82 -12.85 35.13
C TYR A 309 -9.65 -12.02 36.12
N GLU A 310 -10.22 -12.70 37.12
CA GLU A 310 -11.17 -12.17 38.10
C GLU A 310 -10.56 -11.47 39.33
N GLY A 311 -9.36 -10.91 39.21
CA GLY A 311 -8.73 -10.20 40.31
C GLY A 311 -9.36 -8.82 40.55
N THR A 312 -9.60 -8.45 41.81
CA THR A 312 -10.18 -7.17 42.23
C THR A 312 -9.15 -6.14 42.71
N CYS A 313 -7.87 -6.38 42.42
CA CYS A 313 -6.83 -5.40 42.68
C CYS A 313 -6.80 -4.29 41.62
N THR A 314 -5.91 -3.33 41.80
CA THR A 314 -5.53 -2.41 40.74
C THR A 314 -4.39 -3.05 39.94
N TYR A 315 -4.52 -3.08 38.62
CA TYR A 315 -3.54 -3.66 37.70
C TYR A 315 -3.10 -2.64 36.67
N THR A 316 -1.83 -2.69 36.29
CA THR A 316 -1.34 -1.96 35.12
C THR A 316 -1.85 -2.65 33.85
N LEU A 317 -2.81 -2.02 33.18
CA LEU A 317 -3.33 -2.49 31.89
C LEU A 317 -2.25 -2.33 30.81
N SER A 318 -1.67 -1.13 30.69
CA SER A 318 -0.52 -0.90 29.83
C SER A 318 0.23 0.35 30.27
N ARG A 319 1.55 0.33 30.09
CA ARG A 319 2.40 1.51 30.27
C ARG A 319 3.54 1.51 29.27
N TYR A 320 4.15 2.67 29.08
CA TYR A 320 5.38 2.80 28.32
C TYR A 320 6.57 2.18 29.05
N CYS A 321 7.29 1.27 28.40
CA CYS A 321 8.43 0.52 28.96
C CYS A 321 9.69 0.63 28.10
N GLY A 322 9.64 1.44 27.03
CA GLY A 322 10.77 1.72 26.16
C GLY A 322 11.82 2.67 26.76
N PRO A 323 12.88 2.97 25.99
CA PRO A 323 13.93 3.91 26.41
C PRO A 323 13.37 5.29 26.79
N LEU A 324 13.95 5.89 27.82
CA LEU A 324 13.60 7.25 28.26
C LEU A 324 13.67 8.24 27.09
N ASN A 325 12.66 9.12 27.01
CA ASN A 325 12.53 10.19 26.00
C ASN A 325 12.41 9.75 24.53
N LYS A 326 12.24 8.45 24.23
CA LYS A 326 12.00 8.00 22.85
C LYS A 326 10.57 8.28 22.38
N LEU A 327 9.57 8.10 23.25
CA LEU A 327 8.16 8.45 23.00
C LEU A 327 7.53 9.03 24.28
N PRO A 328 6.41 9.77 24.19
CA PRO A 328 5.64 10.20 25.35
C PRO A 328 5.26 9.01 26.24
N SER A 329 5.56 9.11 27.53
CA SER A 329 5.25 8.07 28.52
C SER A 329 3.81 8.22 29.03
N PHE A 330 3.17 7.09 29.28
CA PHE A 330 1.86 6.98 29.91
C PHE A 330 1.75 5.70 30.74
N THR A 331 0.79 5.68 31.65
CA THR A 331 0.35 4.47 32.38
C THR A 331 -1.19 4.45 32.39
N VAL A 332 -1.78 3.31 32.03
CA VAL A 332 -3.22 3.04 32.17
C VAL A 332 -3.40 1.92 33.18
N LYS A 333 -4.18 2.18 34.22
CA LYS A 333 -4.52 1.22 35.27
C LYS A 333 -6.00 0.94 35.28
N VAL A 334 -6.36 -0.29 35.62
CA VAL A 334 -7.75 -0.70 35.84
C VAL A 334 -7.87 -1.30 37.22
N GLN A 335 -8.95 -0.99 37.92
CA GLN A 335 -9.31 -1.64 39.17
C GLN A 335 -10.67 -2.30 38.99
N ASN A 336 -10.75 -3.58 39.37
CA ASN A 336 -11.99 -4.33 39.35
C ASN A 336 -12.56 -4.45 40.76
N GLU A 337 -13.86 -4.63 40.88
CA GLU A 337 -14.56 -4.88 42.13
C GLU A 337 -15.55 -6.04 41.99
N HIS A 338 -15.87 -6.69 43.11
CA HIS A 338 -17.05 -7.54 43.17
C HIS A 338 -18.28 -6.65 43.35
N ARG A 339 -19.32 -6.86 42.54
CA ARG A 339 -20.60 -6.17 42.69
C ARG A 339 -21.60 -7.03 43.45
N THR A 340 -22.30 -7.91 42.72
CA THR A 340 -23.40 -8.74 43.26
C THR A 340 -22.97 -10.16 43.61
N SER A 341 -21.85 -10.64 43.06
CA SER A 341 -21.32 -12.00 43.25
C SER A 341 -19.81 -11.95 43.50
N LEU A 342 -19.29 -12.89 44.28
CA LEU A 342 -17.85 -13.14 44.42
C LEU A 342 -17.28 -14.02 43.30
N ALA A 343 -18.14 -14.57 42.45
CA ALA A 343 -17.76 -15.43 41.32
C ALA A 343 -17.20 -14.64 40.12
N ALA A 344 -17.43 -13.33 40.09
CA ALA A 344 -17.01 -12.42 39.02
C ALA A 344 -16.69 -11.03 39.57
N SER A 345 -15.92 -10.28 38.79
CA SER A 345 -15.53 -8.90 39.06
C SER A 345 -15.89 -8.01 37.87
N TRP A 346 -15.96 -6.70 38.07
CA TRP A 346 -16.20 -5.72 37.00
C TRP A 346 -15.33 -4.50 37.17
N ILE A 347 -15.07 -3.80 36.08
CA ILE A 347 -14.27 -2.58 36.09
C ILE A 347 -14.99 -1.51 36.91
N TYR A 348 -14.37 -1.11 38.02
CA TYR A 348 -14.83 -0.05 38.91
C TYR A 348 -14.18 1.29 38.56
N GLN A 349 -12.89 1.26 38.23
CA GLN A 349 -12.10 2.47 38.03
C GLN A 349 -11.08 2.28 36.92
N VAL A 350 -10.92 3.32 36.11
CA VAL A 350 -9.88 3.44 35.10
C VAL A 350 -9.06 4.69 35.40
N GLU A 351 -7.75 4.55 35.47
CA GLU A 351 -6.82 5.63 35.75
C GLU A 351 -5.82 5.79 34.61
N VAL A 352 -5.68 7.01 34.12
CA VAL A 352 -4.74 7.39 33.07
C VAL A 352 -3.75 8.41 33.63
N GLU A 353 -2.48 8.01 33.71
CA GLU A 353 -1.37 8.87 34.08
C GLU A 353 -0.61 9.29 32.82
N VAL A 354 -0.64 10.58 32.48
CA VAL A 354 0.02 11.11 31.29
C VAL A 354 0.26 12.61 31.43
N TYR A 355 1.39 13.11 30.92
CA TYR A 355 1.76 14.54 31.04
C TYR A 355 1.78 15.08 32.49
N GLY A 356 2.10 14.21 33.46
CA GLY A 356 2.07 14.55 34.88
C GLY A 356 0.66 14.79 35.43
N GLN A 357 -0.39 14.43 34.68
CA GLN A 357 -1.77 14.44 35.14
C GLN A 357 -2.19 13.02 35.52
N GLN A 358 -2.99 12.90 36.57
CA GLN A 358 -3.71 11.69 36.96
C GLN A 358 -5.19 11.90 36.67
N ILE A 359 -5.74 11.14 35.73
CA ILE A 359 -7.16 11.20 35.34
C ILE A 359 -7.84 9.92 35.77
N VAL A 360 -8.81 10.02 36.66
CA VAL A 360 -9.54 8.87 37.20
C VAL A 360 -11.01 8.93 36.76
N MET A 361 -11.45 7.84 36.14
CA MET A 361 -12.81 7.61 35.69
C MET A 361 -13.41 6.50 36.56
N MET A 362 -14.47 6.81 37.31
CA MET A 362 -15.12 5.87 38.24
C MET A 362 -16.46 5.41 37.69
N ALA A 363 -16.82 4.17 38.01
CA ALA A 363 -18.12 3.60 37.69
C ALA A 363 -19.25 4.45 38.25
N ASP A 364 -20.33 4.57 37.47
CA ASP A 364 -21.54 5.35 37.79
C ASP A 364 -21.34 6.85 38.13
N GLN A 365 -20.14 7.40 37.93
CA GLN A 365 -19.86 8.83 38.07
C GLN A 365 -19.98 9.57 36.73
N TYR A 366 -21.14 9.45 36.10
CA TYR A 366 -21.44 10.14 34.84
C TYR A 366 -21.18 11.66 34.97
N ASP A 367 -20.76 12.26 33.86
CA ASP A 367 -20.47 13.68 33.61
C ASP A 367 -19.23 14.24 34.31
N LYS A 368 -18.57 13.45 35.17
CA LYS A 368 -17.45 13.91 35.98
C LYS A 368 -16.28 12.94 35.98
N ILE A 369 -15.08 13.49 36.10
CA ILE A 369 -13.83 12.75 36.30
C ILE A 369 -13.03 13.38 37.42
N GLN A 370 -12.11 12.64 38.03
CA GLN A 370 -11.12 13.25 38.91
C GLN A 370 -9.84 13.56 38.13
N VAL A 371 -9.34 14.78 38.27
CA VAL A 371 -8.03 15.20 37.75
C VAL A 371 -7.16 15.62 38.93
N ASN A 372 -6.10 14.86 39.20
CA ASN A 372 -5.22 15.03 40.37
C ASN A 372 -5.99 15.11 41.70
N GLY A 373 -7.01 14.24 41.86
CA GLY A 373 -7.87 14.18 43.04
C GLY A 373 -8.99 15.23 43.11
N LEU A 374 -9.07 16.16 42.14
CA LEU A 374 -10.15 17.15 42.06
C LEU A 374 -11.22 16.70 41.08
N LEU A 375 -12.48 16.72 41.51
CA LEU A 375 -13.60 16.37 40.65
C LEU A 375 -13.90 17.52 39.66
N VAL A 376 -13.88 17.22 38.37
CA VAL A 376 -14.14 18.17 37.28
C VAL A 376 -15.22 17.64 36.34
N ASN A 377 -15.96 18.55 35.70
CA ASN A 377 -16.98 18.17 34.70
C ASN A 377 -16.32 17.96 33.33
N LEU A 378 -16.94 17.10 32.51
CA LEU A 378 -16.60 16.97 31.10
C LEU A 378 -17.25 18.09 30.24
N PRO A 379 -16.64 18.48 29.11
CA PRO A 379 -15.32 18.07 28.64
C PRO A 379 -14.19 18.75 29.43
N PHE A 380 -13.05 18.07 29.52
CA PHE A 380 -11.83 18.59 30.11
C PHE A 380 -10.71 18.61 29.06
N VAL A 381 -9.98 19.72 28.94
CA VAL A 381 -8.91 19.87 27.93
C VAL A 381 -7.69 20.52 28.58
N LEU A 382 -6.51 19.94 28.36
CA LEU A 382 -5.23 20.53 28.75
C LEU A 382 -4.75 21.57 27.73
N PRO A 383 -3.95 22.58 28.15
CA PRO A 383 -3.37 23.57 27.24
C PRO A 383 -2.64 22.96 26.04
N ALA A 384 -2.71 23.65 24.90
CA ALA A 384 -2.20 23.19 23.61
C ALA A 384 -2.77 21.83 23.16
N GLU A 385 -3.99 21.51 23.61
CA GLU A 385 -4.72 20.28 23.28
C GLU A 385 -3.92 18.99 23.53
N LYS A 386 -2.99 19.03 24.48
CA LYS A 386 -2.16 17.87 24.83
C LYS A 386 -3.00 16.65 25.20
N LEU A 387 -4.11 16.90 25.88
CA LEU A 387 -5.07 15.90 26.31
C LEU A 387 -6.48 16.47 26.29
N SER A 388 -7.44 15.68 25.87
CA SER A 388 -8.87 15.96 26.01
C SER A 388 -9.58 14.76 26.62
N ALA A 389 -10.55 15.02 27.50
CA ALA A 389 -11.47 14.03 28.02
C ALA A 389 -12.90 14.49 27.69
N TYR A 390 -13.66 13.67 26.97
CA TYR A 390 -14.96 14.06 26.42
C TYR A 390 -15.91 12.85 26.25
N TYR A 391 -17.19 13.14 26.04
CA TYR A 391 -18.18 12.13 25.72
C TYR A 391 -18.15 11.75 24.24
N HIS A 392 -18.19 10.45 23.98
CA HIS A 392 -18.45 9.93 22.65
C HIS A 392 -19.39 8.73 22.76
N GLY A 393 -20.64 8.93 22.29
CA GLY A 393 -21.73 8.00 22.56
C GLY A 393 -22.02 7.88 24.06
N PHE A 394 -22.03 6.65 24.58
CA PHE A 394 -22.28 6.36 26.01
C PHE A 394 -20.99 6.27 26.83
N SER A 395 -19.82 6.45 26.21
CA SER A 395 -18.52 6.30 26.87
C SER A 395 -17.81 7.63 27.02
N ILE A 396 -16.96 7.71 28.03
CA ILE A 396 -15.93 8.73 28.11
C ILE A 396 -14.72 8.30 27.28
N HIS A 397 -14.10 9.26 26.60
CA HIS A 397 -12.84 9.10 25.89
C HIS A 397 -11.80 10.07 26.46
N VAL A 398 -10.62 9.56 26.78
CA VAL A 398 -9.41 10.33 27.09
C VAL A 398 -8.44 10.18 25.93
N GLN A 399 -8.20 11.27 25.19
CA GLN A 399 -7.38 11.29 24.00
C GLN A 399 -6.23 12.27 24.14
N THR A 400 -5.05 11.85 23.69
CA THR A 400 -3.83 12.66 23.68
C THR A 400 -3.45 13.10 22.27
N ASN A 401 -2.68 14.18 22.17
CA ASN A 401 -2.15 14.67 20.90
C ASN A 401 -1.10 13.74 20.26
N PHE A 402 -0.57 12.74 20.98
CA PHE A 402 0.33 11.73 20.44
C PHE A 402 -0.38 10.43 20.07
N GLY A 403 -1.72 10.39 20.11
CA GLY A 403 -2.51 9.27 19.58
C GLY A 403 -2.92 8.18 20.58
N LEU A 404 -2.52 8.26 21.87
CA LEU A 404 -3.15 7.42 22.90
C LEU A 404 -4.62 7.83 23.04
N SER A 405 -5.51 6.85 22.98
CA SER A 405 -6.94 6.98 23.26
C SER A 405 -7.37 5.88 24.22
N VAL A 406 -8.05 6.24 25.30
CA VAL A 406 -8.63 5.33 26.29
C VAL A 406 -10.11 5.64 26.40
N SER A 407 -10.97 4.64 26.29
CA SER A 407 -12.41 4.78 26.45
C SER A 407 -12.93 3.87 27.54
N TYR A 408 -13.90 4.36 28.32
CA TYR A 408 -14.59 3.63 29.38
C TYR A 408 -16.09 3.88 29.30
N ASP A 409 -16.91 2.82 29.36
CA ASP A 409 -18.37 2.90 29.33
C ASP A 409 -19.01 3.13 30.71
N TRP A 410 -18.21 3.51 31.71
CA TRP A 410 -18.62 3.71 33.10
C TRP A 410 -18.99 2.43 33.85
N SER A 411 -18.79 1.24 33.27
CA SER A 411 -19.20 0.01 33.96
C SER A 411 -18.54 -1.30 33.52
N TYR A 412 -18.54 -1.65 32.24
CA TYR A 412 -18.22 -3.00 31.73
C TYR A 412 -17.05 -3.06 30.77
N SER A 413 -16.69 -1.97 30.11
CA SER A 413 -15.83 -2.02 28.93
C SER A 413 -14.80 -0.90 28.95
N VAL A 414 -13.54 -1.28 28.82
CA VAL A 414 -12.42 -0.38 28.55
C VAL A 414 -11.82 -0.73 27.21
N SER A 415 -11.61 0.27 26.37
CA SER A 415 -10.86 0.14 25.14
C SER A 415 -9.68 1.10 25.12
N MET A 416 -8.56 0.66 24.57
CA MET A 416 -7.36 1.47 24.45
C MET A 416 -6.76 1.29 23.06
N SER A 417 -6.42 2.40 22.42
CA SER A 417 -5.66 2.42 21.17
C SER A 417 -4.39 3.24 21.29
N VAL A 418 -3.32 2.74 20.68
CA VAL A 418 -2.00 3.39 20.65
C VAL A 418 -1.42 3.34 19.24
N PRO A 419 -0.67 4.36 18.80
CA PRO A 419 0.00 4.31 17.51
C PRO A 419 1.00 3.16 17.37
N LYS A 420 1.18 2.65 16.14
CA LYS A 420 2.14 1.59 15.81
C LYS A 420 3.58 1.92 16.18
N SER A 421 3.91 3.21 16.33
CA SER A 421 5.22 3.65 16.84
C SER A 421 5.55 3.11 18.25
N TYR A 422 4.56 2.74 19.05
CA TYR A 422 4.72 2.11 20.36
C TYR A 422 4.99 0.59 20.31
N SER A 423 4.99 -0.03 19.13
CA SER A 423 5.19 -1.47 18.97
C SER A 423 6.49 -1.96 19.61
N GLY A 424 6.38 -2.96 20.50
CA GLY A 424 7.51 -3.51 21.27
C GLY A 424 8.06 -2.60 22.37
N LEU A 425 7.41 -1.46 22.66
CA LEU A 425 7.81 -0.50 23.70
C LEU A 425 6.81 -0.42 24.85
N LEU A 426 5.78 -1.27 24.84
CA LEU A 426 4.75 -1.33 25.87
C LEU A 426 4.95 -2.56 26.75
N CYS A 427 4.41 -2.50 27.97
CA CYS A 427 4.26 -3.65 28.83
C CYS A 427 3.05 -3.48 29.76
N GLY A 428 2.51 -4.58 30.31
CA GLY A 428 1.29 -4.60 31.11
C GLY A 428 0.40 -5.79 30.71
N LEU A 429 -0.83 -5.83 31.24
CA LEU A 429 -1.82 -6.85 30.89
C LEU A 429 -2.20 -6.87 29.40
N SER A 430 -2.04 -5.74 28.70
CA SER A 430 -2.29 -5.62 27.25
C SER A 430 -1.14 -6.13 26.37
N GLY A 431 -0.11 -6.76 26.93
CA GLY A 431 1.04 -7.28 26.18
C GLY A 431 2.04 -6.21 25.76
N ASN A 432 2.89 -6.54 24.79
CA ASN A 432 3.99 -5.67 24.35
C ASN A 432 3.80 -5.04 22.94
N PHE A 433 2.73 -5.43 22.23
CA PHE A 433 2.34 -4.91 20.92
C PHE A 433 3.41 -5.11 19.82
N ASN A 434 4.12 -6.24 19.80
CA ASN A 434 5.16 -6.51 18.80
C ASN A 434 4.66 -7.37 17.62
N GLY A 435 3.41 -7.83 17.67
CA GLY A 435 2.80 -8.74 16.70
C GLY A 435 2.98 -10.23 17.02
N ASN A 436 3.58 -10.58 18.15
CA ASN A 436 3.87 -11.95 18.57
C ASN A 436 3.06 -12.34 19.82
N GLN A 437 1.91 -12.94 19.59
CA GLN A 437 1.01 -13.46 20.64
C GLN A 437 1.69 -14.39 21.66
N LYS A 438 2.80 -15.06 21.32
CA LYS A 438 3.44 -16.05 22.21
C LYS A 438 4.21 -15.41 23.36
N ASP A 439 4.49 -14.12 23.29
CA ASP A 439 5.31 -13.41 24.28
C ASP A 439 4.55 -12.32 25.05
N ASP A 440 3.24 -12.25 24.90
CA ASP A 440 2.41 -11.24 25.56
C ASP A 440 2.35 -11.39 27.09
N PHE A 441 2.56 -12.60 27.62
CA PHE A 441 2.52 -12.89 29.05
C PHE A 441 3.87 -12.63 29.75
N GLN A 442 4.47 -11.46 29.51
CA GLN A 442 5.69 -11.03 30.19
C GLN A 442 5.38 -10.35 31.53
N ASN A 443 6.10 -10.73 32.58
CA ASN A 443 6.04 -10.04 33.87
C ASN A 443 6.79 -8.68 33.84
N PRO A 444 6.73 -7.86 34.90
CA PRO A 444 7.41 -6.56 34.92
C PRO A 444 8.93 -6.57 34.71
N ASN A 445 9.58 -7.72 34.89
CA ASN A 445 11.01 -7.90 34.67
C ASN A 445 11.34 -8.47 33.27
N GLY A 446 10.33 -8.64 32.39
CA GLY A 446 10.47 -9.21 31.05
C GLY A 446 10.48 -10.75 31.01
N GLY A 447 10.24 -11.43 32.13
CA GLY A 447 10.18 -12.89 32.18
C GLY A 447 8.84 -13.42 31.67
N LEU A 448 8.88 -14.41 30.78
CA LEU A 448 7.68 -15.04 30.22
C LEU A 448 6.97 -15.95 31.23
N LEU A 449 5.65 -15.83 31.30
CA LEU A 449 4.76 -16.65 32.12
C LEU A 449 3.75 -17.38 31.21
N PHE A 450 3.27 -18.54 31.67
CA PHE A 450 2.37 -19.41 30.88
C PHE A 450 0.98 -19.56 31.50
N SER A 451 0.74 -18.92 32.64
CA SER A 451 -0.55 -18.92 33.33
C SER A 451 -1.11 -17.50 33.32
N PRO A 452 -2.33 -17.28 32.80
CA PRO A 452 -3.02 -15.99 32.86
C PRO A 452 -3.09 -15.44 34.30
N THR A 453 -3.30 -16.32 35.28
CA THR A 453 -3.34 -15.96 36.70
C THR A 453 -1.98 -15.49 37.22
N ALA A 454 -0.90 -16.23 36.94
CA ALA A 454 0.44 -15.84 37.37
C ALA A 454 0.88 -14.54 36.69
N PHE A 455 0.60 -14.41 35.39
CA PHE A 455 0.83 -13.21 34.60
C PHE A 455 0.10 -12.01 35.20
N SER A 456 -1.21 -12.12 35.41
CA SER A 456 -2.01 -11.01 35.89
C SER A 456 -1.66 -10.59 37.32
N ASN A 457 -1.38 -11.56 38.20
CA ASN A 457 -0.89 -11.29 39.56
C ASN A 457 0.45 -10.52 39.56
N SER A 458 1.30 -10.72 38.54
CA SER A 458 2.60 -10.05 38.45
C SER A 458 2.49 -8.55 38.10
N TRP A 459 1.35 -8.12 37.54
CA TRP A 459 1.05 -6.74 37.16
C TRP A 459 0.18 -5.98 38.18
N ARG A 460 0.04 -6.54 39.39
CA ARG A 460 -0.68 -5.91 40.51
C ARG A 460 0.08 -4.69 41.03
N GLU A 461 -0.64 -3.59 41.23
CA GLU A 461 -0.09 -2.36 41.79
C GLU A 461 0.14 -2.49 43.32
N PRO A 462 1.23 -1.94 43.88
CA PRO A 462 1.56 -2.02 45.30
C PRO A 462 0.47 -1.48 46.25
N ASN A 463 -0.26 -0.45 45.81
CA ASN A 463 -1.30 0.23 46.61
C ASN A 463 -2.69 -0.41 46.48
N SER A 464 -2.76 -1.63 45.93
CA SER A 464 -4.03 -2.36 45.78
C SER A 464 -4.67 -2.73 47.14
N PRO A 465 -5.99 -2.96 47.19
CA PRO A 465 -6.67 -3.45 48.38
C PRO A 465 -6.03 -4.72 48.98
N PHE A 466 -6.20 -4.94 50.29
CA PHE A 466 -5.70 -6.13 50.98
C PHE A 466 -6.61 -7.34 50.65
N HIS A 467 -6.05 -8.51 50.30
CA HIS A 467 -6.79 -9.71 49.86
C HIS A 467 -7.73 -9.53 48.63
N CYS A 468 -7.23 -8.99 47.52
CA CYS A 468 -7.97 -8.74 46.27
C CYS A 468 -7.67 -9.71 45.11
N THR A 469 -6.96 -10.81 45.37
CA THR A 469 -6.68 -11.85 44.35
C THR A 469 -7.84 -12.85 44.25
N VAL A 470 -8.00 -13.49 43.10
CA VAL A 470 -9.09 -14.46 42.80
C VAL A 470 -9.38 -15.43 43.96
N VAL A 471 -10.63 -15.50 44.41
CA VAL A 471 -11.07 -16.34 45.58
C VAL A 471 -12.18 -17.36 45.23
N GLY A 472 -12.72 -17.37 44.01
CA GLY A 472 -13.99 -18.04 43.70
C GLY A 472 -13.93 -19.25 42.75
N LEU A 473 -14.89 -20.16 42.90
CA LEU A 473 -15.23 -21.25 41.96
C LEU A 473 -16.04 -20.69 40.78
N PRO A 474 -15.86 -21.21 39.55
CA PRO A 474 -16.62 -20.77 38.39
C PRO A 474 -18.13 -20.98 38.60
N PRO A 475 -18.98 -20.11 38.03
CA PRO A 475 -20.44 -20.25 38.12
C PRO A 475 -20.91 -21.59 37.53
N SER A 476 -21.87 -22.24 38.19
CA SER A 476 -22.53 -23.44 37.66
C SER A 476 -23.85 -23.02 37.00
N CYS A 477 -23.89 -23.04 35.68
CA CYS A 477 -25.06 -22.73 34.86
C CYS A 477 -25.11 -23.69 33.65
N ASP A 478 -26.27 -23.80 33.00
CA ASP A 478 -26.36 -24.37 31.66
C ASP A 478 -26.11 -23.25 30.64
N GLU A 479 -24.93 -23.22 30.04
CA GLU A 479 -24.53 -22.22 29.04
C GLU A 479 -25.38 -22.27 27.76
N SER A 480 -25.94 -23.45 27.43
CA SER A 480 -26.66 -23.67 26.17
C SER A 480 -27.91 -22.79 26.04
N GLN A 481 -28.47 -22.33 27.16
CA GLN A 481 -29.60 -21.42 27.19
C GLN A 481 -29.30 -20.06 26.54
N TYR A 482 -28.03 -19.65 26.44
CA TYR A 482 -27.62 -18.34 25.90
C TYR A 482 -27.08 -18.42 24.46
N TRP A 483 -27.00 -19.60 23.87
CA TRP A 483 -26.54 -19.81 22.50
C TRP A 483 -27.50 -19.33 21.37
N PRO A 484 -28.83 -19.28 21.56
CA PRO A 484 -29.74 -18.84 20.50
C PRO A 484 -29.53 -17.39 20.01
N LEU A 485 -30.06 -17.09 18.81
CA LEU A 485 -29.96 -15.79 18.15
C LEU A 485 -30.58 -14.61 18.92
N HIS A 486 -31.55 -14.85 19.79
CA HIS A 486 -32.13 -13.79 20.63
C HIS A 486 -31.29 -13.47 21.88
N SER A 487 -30.15 -14.15 22.03
CA SER A 487 -29.18 -13.97 23.11
C SER A 487 -27.78 -13.79 22.49
N CYS A 488 -26.72 -14.37 23.07
CA CYS A 488 -25.34 -14.22 22.60
C CYS A 488 -25.12 -14.71 21.16
N GLY A 489 -25.95 -15.63 20.66
CA GLY A 489 -25.84 -16.17 19.29
C GLY A 489 -25.86 -15.11 18.19
N ILE A 490 -26.46 -13.94 18.44
CA ILE A 490 -26.50 -12.81 17.49
C ILE A 490 -25.11 -12.31 17.05
N ILE A 491 -24.08 -12.50 17.88
CA ILE A 491 -22.70 -12.08 17.61
C ILE A 491 -22.12 -12.80 16.39
N ARG A 492 -22.48 -14.08 16.20
CA ARG A 492 -21.94 -14.96 15.16
C ARG A 492 -22.88 -15.13 13.96
N ASP A 493 -24.02 -14.44 13.96
CA ASP A 493 -24.99 -14.54 12.87
C ASP A 493 -24.40 -13.88 11.60
N PRO A 494 -24.14 -14.65 10.53
CA PRO A 494 -23.57 -14.12 9.29
C PRO A 494 -24.53 -13.20 8.53
N SER A 495 -25.83 -13.21 8.89
CA SER A 495 -26.86 -12.28 8.38
C SER A 495 -27.31 -11.29 9.46
N GLY A 496 -26.61 -11.29 10.60
CA GLY A 496 -26.93 -10.52 11.78
C GLY A 496 -26.39 -9.09 11.73
N PRO A 497 -26.70 -8.29 12.76
CA PRO A 497 -26.27 -6.90 12.80
C PRO A 497 -24.75 -6.72 12.93
N PHE A 498 -24.02 -7.74 13.36
CA PHE A 498 -22.58 -7.73 13.57
C PHE A 498 -21.77 -8.40 12.44
N GLN A 499 -22.41 -8.76 11.32
CA GLN A 499 -21.79 -9.52 10.22
C GLN A 499 -20.50 -8.89 9.66
N LEU A 500 -20.30 -7.57 9.81
CA LEU A 500 -19.13 -6.83 9.31
C LEU A 500 -18.03 -6.60 10.36
N CYS A 501 -18.20 -7.00 11.61
CA CYS A 501 -17.39 -6.52 12.74
C CYS A 501 -15.99 -7.10 12.89
N GLY A 502 -15.77 -8.29 12.35
CA GLY A 502 -14.51 -9.00 12.49
C GLY A 502 -14.58 -10.33 11.77
N ASP A 503 -13.43 -10.99 11.73
CA ASP A 503 -13.34 -12.36 11.26
C ASP A 503 -14.08 -13.32 12.22
N PRO A 504 -14.39 -14.55 11.77
CA PRO A 504 -15.10 -15.53 12.58
C PRO A 504 -14.44 -15.86 13.93
N ALA A 505 -13.11 -15.78 14.06
CA ALA A 505 -12.43 -16.08 15.32
C ALA A 505 -12.65 -14.98 16.35
N THR A 506 -12.58 -13.71 15.93
CA THR A 506 -12.94 -12.58 16.80
C THR A 506 -14.39 -12.70 17.29
N ALA A 507 -15.34 -12.95 16.39
CA ALA A 507 -16.74 -13.12 16.75
C ALA A 507 -16.97 -14.31 17.70
N GLN A 508 -16.20 -15.39 17.54
CA GLN A 508 -16.26 -16.56 18.43
C GLN A 508 -15.84 -16.22 19.87
N ILE A 509 -14.76 -15.45 20.05
CA ILE A 509 -14.29 -15.02 21.39
C ILE A 509 -15.37 -14.19 22.09
N HIS A 510 -15.95 -13.19 21.41
CA HIS A 510 -17.00 -12.36 22.00
C HIS A 510 -18.28 -13.15 22.31
N PHE A 511 -18.61 -14.15 21.50
CA PHE A 511 -19.73 -15.04 21.77
C PHE A 511 -19.51 -15.86 23.05
N GLU A 512 -18.36 -16.50 23.19
CA GLU A 512 -18.03 -17.31 24.37
C GLU A 512 -18.04 -16.48 25.65
N ASN A 513 -17.47 -15.29 25.59
CA ASN A 513 -17.44 -14.35 26.71
C ASN A 513 -18.85 -13.84 27.07
N CYS A 514 -19.69 -13.54 26.07
CA CYS A 514 -21.10 -13.22 26.32
C CYS A 514 -21.83 -14.33 27.06
N VAL A 515 -21.60 -15.60 26.69
CA VAL A 515 -22.24 -16.74 27.35
C VAL A 515 -21.80 -16.86 28.81
N LYS A 516 -20.51 -16.67 29.10
CA LYS A 516 -19.95 -16.66 30.47
C LYS A 516 -20.54 -15.53 31.32
N ASP A 517 -20.51 -14.30 30.80
CA ASP A 517 -21.11 -13.10 31.40
C ASP A 517 -22.60 -13.33 31.76
N MET A 518 -23.35 -13.92 30.83
CA MET A 518 -24.77 -14.22 30.99
C MET A 518 -25.01 -15.26 32.08
N CYS A 519 -24.14 -16.26 32.17
CA CYS A 519 -24.18 -17.27 33.22
C CYS A 519 -23.93 -16.70 34.61
N VAL A 520 -22.91 -15.87 34.77
CA VAL A 520 -22.59 -15.19 36.04
C VAL A 520 -23.77 -14.33 36.50
N THR A 521 -24.40 -13.62 35.57
CA THR A 521 -25.40 -12.60 35.88
C THR A 521 -26.85 -13.07 35.75
N SER A 522 -27.06 -14.37 35.53
CA SER A 522 -28.37 -14.98 35.28
C SER A 522 -29.16 -14.25 34.16
N GLY A 523 -28.43 -13.85 33.11
CA GLY A 523 -28.98 -13.24 31.90
C GLY A 523 -29.11 -11.71 31.90
N SER A 524 -28.77 -11.03 32.98
CA SER A 524 -28.98 -9.57 33.10
C SER A 524 -27.93 -8.71 32.38
N SER A 525 -26.81 -9.29 31.93
CA SER A 525 -25.72 -8.57 31.27
C SER A 525 -25.84 -8.45 29.74
N LEU A 526 -26.78 -9.14 29.08
CA LEU A 526 -26.82 -9.29 27.61
C LEU A 526 -26.56 -7.99 26.85
N CYS A 527 -27.34 -6.97 27.15
CA CYS A 527 -27.29 -5.69 26.42
C CYS A 527 -26.02 -4.89 26.67
N LYS A 528 -25.35 -5.14 27.79
CA LYS A 528 -24.06 -4.52 28.14
C LYS A 528 -22.95 -5.21 27.34
N THR A 529 -22.92 -6.54 27.32
CA THR A 529 -21.93 -7.30 26.54
C THR A 529 -22.07 -7.09 25.03
N LEU A 530 -23.29 -7.10 24.50
CA LEU A 530 -23.55 -6.75 23.09
C LEU A 530 -23.19 -5.29 22.79
N GLY A 531 -23.39 -4.39 23.74
CA GLY A 531 -22.99 -2.98 23.62
C GLY A 531 -21.48 -2.80 23.50
N ALA A 532 -20.70 -3.54 24.29
CA ALA A 532 -19.24 -3.53 24.22
C ALA A 532 -18.73 -4.01 22.84
N TYR A 533 -19.29 -5.09 22.31
CA TYR A 533 -18.93 -5.58 20.98
C TYR A 533 -19.34 -4.61 19.86
N ALA A 534 -20.52 -4.00 19.98
CA ALA A 534 -20.97 -2.97 19.04
C ALA A 534 -20.01 -1.77 19.01
N GLN A 535 -19.57 -1.30 20.19
CA GLN A 535 -18.64 -0.19 20.30
C GLN A 535 -17.28 -0.51 19.67
N GLN A 536 -16.74 -1.70 19.92
CA GLN A 536 -15.49 -2.16 19.33
C GLN A 536 -15.56 -2.21 17.79
N CYS A 537 -16.70 -2.61 17.26
CA CYS A 537 -16.92 -2.65 15.82
C CYS A 537 -17.02 -1.24 15.22
N GLN A 538 -17.79 -0.36 15.86
CA GLN A 538 -17.95 1.02 15.43
C GLN A 538 -16.66 1.84 15.55
N SER A 539 -15.77 1.52 16.50
CA SER A 539 -14.46 2.17 16.62
C SER A 539 -13.54 1.89 15.42
N ARG A 540 -13.86 0.89 14.60
CA ARG A 540 -13.18 0.59 13.32
C ARG A 540 -13.89 1.24 12.11
N GLY A 541 -14.86 2.12 12.35
CA GLY A 541 -15.65 2.77 11.29
C GLY A 541 -16.72 1.88 10.66
N ILE A 542 -17.04 0.74 11.27
CA ILE A 542 -18.00 -0.22 10.72
C ILE A 542 -19.42 0.21 11.13
N ALA A 543 -20.28 0.44 10.14
CA ALA A 543 -21.68 0.73 10.36
C ALA A 543 -22.47 -0.54 10.70
N LEU A 544 -23.20 -0.50 11.81
CA LEU A 544 -24.02 -1.63 12.29
C LEU A 544 -25.48 -1.47 11.88
N GLN A 545 -26.14 -2.60 11.63
CA GLN A 545 -27.60 -2.61 11.62
C GLN A 545 -28.14 -2.35 13.05
N PRO A 546 -29.44 -2.03 13.22
CA PRO A 546 -30.07 -1.74 14.51
C PRO A 546 -30.07 -2.93 15.50
N TRP A 547 -28.90 -3.26 16.06
CA TRP A 547 -28.70 -4.44 16.90
C TRP A 547 -29.50 -4.36 18.20
N ARG A 548 -29.72 -3.16 18.74
CA ARG A 548 -30.50 -2.97 19.98
C ARG A 548 -31.95 -3.41 19.80
N GLU A 549 -32.55 -3.16 18.65
CA GLU A 549 -33.91 -3.60 18.35
C GLU A 549 -33.96 -5.12 18.17
N LYS A 550 -33.01 -5.66 17.39
CA LYS A 550 -32.90 -7.09 17.11
C LYS A 550 -32.64 -7.94 18.36
N ALA A 551 -31.89 -7.41 19.32
CA ALA A 551 -31.54 -8.09 20.57
C ALA A 551 -32.47 -7.78 21.75
N GLY A 552 -33.52 -6.96 21.57
CA GLY A 552 -34.41 -6.55 22.67
C GLY A 552 -33.74 -5.63 23.70
N CYS A 553 -32.69 -4.92 23.30
CA CYS A 553 -31.89 -4.00 24.13
C CYS A 553 -32.24 -2.51 23.94
N GLY A 554 -33.38 -2.21 23.32
CA GLY A 554 -33.93 -0.86 23.27
C GLY A 554 -34.39 -0.40 24.65
N LYS A 555 -34.12 0.86 25.02
CA LYS A 555 -34.69 1.46 26.24
C LYS A 555 -36.12 1.93 25.96
N LEU A 556 -37.05 1.60 26.87
CA LEU A 556 -38.35 2.27 26.95
C LEU A 556 -38.14 3.66 27.56
N VAL A 557 -38.27 4.73 26.77
CA VAL A 557 -38.37 6.09 27.31
C VAL A 557 -39.85 6.42 27.50
N GLN A 558 -40.32 6.48 28.75
CA GLN A 558 -41.61 7.12 29.03
C GLN A 558 -41.41 8.64 29.01
N ILE A 559 -41.80 9.27 27.91
CA ILE A 559 -41.98 10.71 27.87
C ILE A 559 -43.30 10.99 28.60
N TYR A 560 -43.23 11.59 29.79
CA TYR A 560 -44.43 12.08 30.48
C TYR A 560 -45.03 13.25 29.68
N ASN A 561 -45.94 12.93 28.77
CA ASN A 561 -46.96 13.84 28.27
C ASN A 561 -48.32 13.15 28.52
N PRO A 562 -49.28 13.80 29.20
CA PRO A 562 -50.54 13.16 29.51
C PRO A 562 -51.31 12.87 28.21
N GLY A 563 -51.29 11.61 27.78
CA GLY A 563 -52.15 11.08 26.73
C GLY A 563 -51.49 10.58 25.43
N VAL A 564 -50.16 10.65 25.26
CA VAL A 564 -49.51 10.11 24.04
C VAL A 564 -48.25 9.33 24.38
N THR A 565 -48.31 8.02 24.20
CA THR A 565 -47.11 7.16 24.16
C THR A 565 -46.50 7.26 22.77
N VAL A 566 -45.41 8.02 22.62
CA VAL A 566 -44.61 8.03 21.39
C VAL A 566 -43.41 7.12 21.59
N ILE A 567 -43.24 6.15 20.70
CA ILE A 567 -42.00 5.37 20.58
C ILE A 567 -40.99 6.27 19.87
N VAL A 568 -39.97 6.73 20.60
CA VAL A 568 -38.84 7.46 20.01
C VAL A 568 -37.57 6.68 20.29
N ASN A 569 -36.88 6.28 19.21
CA ASN A 569 -35.60 5.58 19.24
C ASN A 569 -34.47 6.61 19.44
N ILE A 570 -33.64 6.43 20.46
CA ILE A 570 -32.33 7.10 20.60
C ILE A 570 -31.25 6.02 20.53
#